data_AF-A0A8H5CJP2-F1
#
_entry.id   AF-A0A8H5CJP2-F1
#
_cell.length_a   1.000
_cell.length_b   1.000
_cell.length_c   1.000
_cell.angle_alpha   90.00
_cell.angle_beta   90.00
_cell.angle_gamma   90.00
#
_symmetry.space_group_name_H-M   'P 1'
#
loop_
_entity.id
_entity.type
_entity.pdbx_description
1 polymer ?
#
loop_
_entity_poly.entity_id
_entity_poly.type
_entity_poly.pdbx_seq_one_letter_code
_entity_poly.pdbx_strand_id
1 'polypeptide(L)'
;MRLGELVWPDTIAHRELRKVVMRASLITQPDHIAFILPTHKSDQQFDGNKIVVKATGEEDCPVKLVNRYIESRDHLFPAHPNLFARKDGSILTRQWFIRRLRHYFPEDVAGHSLRSGGATHYALEGYSWEEIQTLGRWSSEAFRLYIRKHPLFFTALLTKRTRT
;
A
#
# COMPACT_ATOMS: atom_id res chain seq x y z
N MET A 1 0.47 4.35 2.17
CA MET A 1 1.38 3.25 2.60
C MET A 1 2.67 3.28 1.78
N ARG A 2 3.85 3.02 2.38
CA ARG A 2 5.15 2.94 1.66
C ARG A 2 5.54 1.49 1.44
N LEU A 3 6.15 1.19 0.30
CA LEU A 3 6.66 -0.15 0.02
C LEU A 3 7.60 -0.65 1.14
N GLY A 4 8.49 0.21 1.64
CA GLY A 4 9.44 -0.16 2.70
C GLY A 4 8.81 -0.52 4.05
N GLU A 5 7.51 -0.28 4.26
CA GLU A 5 6.78 -0.71 5.46
C GLU A 5 6.19 -2.12 5.31
N LEU A 6 6.17 -2.67 4.09
CA LEU A 6 5.58 -3.96 3.75
C LEU A 6 6.61 -5.04 3.42
N VAL A 7 7.84 -4.63 3.13
CA VAL A 7 8.91 -5.52 2.66
C VAL A 7 10.10 -5.45 3.59
N TRP A 8 10.85 -6.54 3.62
CA TRP A 8 12.11 -6.62 4.32
C TRP A 8 13.22 -5.91 3.55
N PRO A 9 14.14 -5.20 4.23
CA PRO A 9 15.30 -4.59 3.59
C PRO A 9 16.18 -5.64 2.89
N ASP A 10 16.71 -5.28 1.72
CA ASP A 10 17.63 -6.15 0.98
C ASP A 10 18.93 -6.35 1.78
N THR A 11 19.47 -5.28 2.38
CA THR A 11 20.63 -5.29 3.28
C THR A 11 20.31 -6.02 4.58
N ILE A 12 21.04 -7.11 4.86
CA ILE A 12 20.82 -7.94 6.06
C ILE A 12 20.99 -7.16 7.36
N ALA A 13 21.99 -6.27 7.44
CA ALA A 13 22.24 -5.45 8.63
C ALA A 13 21.07 -4.55 9.05
N HIS A 14 20.12 -4.26 8.14
CA HIS A 14 18.95 -3.43 8.42
C HIS A 14 17.69 -4.25 8.72
N ARG A 15 17.79 -5.59 8.72
CA ARG A 15 16.64 -6.48 8.90
C ARG A 15 16.32 -6.64 10.37
N GLU A 16 15.07 -6.33 10.71
CA GLU A 16 14.54 -6.49 12.06
C GLU A 16 13.17 -7.16 11.98
N LEU A 17 12.99 -8.29 12.66
CA LEU A 17 11.71 -9.02 12.65
C LEU A 17 10.57 -8.21 13.28
N ARG A 18 10.86 -7.40 14.31
CA ARG A 18 9.89 -6.47 14.91
C ARG A 18 9.32 -5.44 13.93
N LYS A 19 9.95 -5.25 12.76
CA LYS A 19 9.49 -4.33 11.71
C LYS A 19 8.63 -5.02 10.65
N VAL A 20 8.37 -6.32 10.79
CA VAL A 20 7.59 -7.14 9.84
C VAL A 20 6.12 -7.15 10.25
N VAL A 21 5.23 -6.98 9.27
CA VAL A 21 3.78 -6.97 9.51
C VAL A 21 3.30 -8.35 9.95
N MET A 22 2.69 -8.42 11.12
CA MET A 22 2.28 -9.67 11.75
C MET A 22 0.92 -10.14 11.21
N ARG A 23 0.81 -11.43 10.89
CA ARG A 23 -0.44 -12.10 10.47
C ARG A 23 -1.53 -11.97 11.54
N ALA A 24 -1.14 -11.99 12.81
CA ALA A 24 -2.03 -11.83 13.95
C ALA A 24 -2.66 -10.42 14.06
N SER A 25 -2.10 -9.41 13.40
CA SER A 25 -2.69 -8.07 13.37
C SER A 25 -3.79 -7.90 12.33
N LEU A 26 -3.96 -8.87 11.43
CA LEU A 26 -4.96 -8.81 10.37
C LEU A 26 -6.37 -9.03 10.94
N ILE A 27 -7.24 -8.08 10.64
CA ILE A 27 -8.68 -8.15 10.84
C ILE A 27 -9.31 -8.22 9.45
N THR A 28 -10.18 -9.19 9.24
CA THR A 28 -10.95 -9.37 8.01
C THR A 28 -12.43 -9.19 8.29
N GLN A 29 -13.09 -8.29 7.56
CA GLN A 29 -14.53 -8.06 7.58
C GLN A 29 -15.07 -8.07 6.14
N PRO A 30 -16.39 -8.20 5.94
CA PRO A 30 -16.98 -8.21 4.59
C PRO A 30 -16.70 -6.92 3.80
N ASP A 31 -16.66 -5.78 4.48
CA ASP A 31 -16.55 -4.44 3.89
C ASP A 31 -15.12 -3.88 3.94
N HIS A 32 -14.21 -4.46 4.72
CA HIS A 32 -12.83 -4.02 4.82
C HIS A 32 -11.88 -5.07 5.39
N ILE A 33 -10.59 -4.84 5.18
CA ILE A 33 -9.51 -5.45 5.96
C ILE A 33 -8.77 -4.38 6.74
N ALA A 34 -8.17 -4.76 7.86
CA ALA A 34 -7.26 -3.89 8.59
C ALA A 34 -6.06 -4.65 9.13
N PHE A 35 -4.92 -3.99 9.25
CA PHE A 35 -3.72 -4.55 9.88
C PHE A 35 -2.83 -3.45 10.44
N ILE A 36 -1.89 -3.82 11.30
CA ILE A 36 -1.01 -2.87 11.98
C ILE A 36 0.37 -2.87 11.33
N LEU A 37 0.86 -1.69 10.94
CA LEU A 37 2.26 -1.52 10.57
C LEU A 37 3.12 -1.34 11.83
N PRO A 38 4.18 -2.14 12.03
CA PRO A 38 4.96 -2.12 13.27
C PRO A 38 5.83 -0.87 13.48
N THR A 39 6.12 -0.10 12.43
CA THR A 39 7.07 1.02 12.50
C THR A 39 6.44 2.38 12.28
N HIS A 40 6.85 3.33 13.12
CA HIS A 40 6.80 4.76 12.83
C HIS A 40 8.07 5.45 13.35
N LYS A 41 8.49 6.55 12.70
CA LYS A 41 9.57 7.43 13.19
C LYS A 41 9.12 8.39 14.29
N SER A 42 7.83 8.41 14.64
CA SER A 42 7.26 9.37 15.60
C SER A 42 6.15 8.74 16.46
N ASP A 43 6.15 7.42 16.63
CA ASP A 43 5.18 6.75 17.50
C ASP A 43 5.74 6.72 18.93
N GLN A 44 5.44 7.78 19.68
CA GLN A 44 5.75 7.86 21.11
C GLN A 44 4.73 7.11 21.97
N GLN A 45 3.61 6.63 21.39
CA GLN A 45 2.45 6.08 22.11
C GLN A 45 2.20 4.60 21.85
N PHE A 46 2.96 3.96 20.96
CA PHE A 46 2.92 2.53 20.62
C PHE A 46 1.57 2.03 20.05
N ASP A 47 0.72 2.92 19.53
CA ASP A 47 -0.56 2.52 18.93
C ASP A 47 -0.39 1.78 17.59
N GLY A 48 0.80 1.88 16.97
CA GLY A 48 1.03 1.36 15.64
C GLY A 48 0.23 2.11 14.57
N ASN A 49 0.61 1.97 13.29
CA ASN A 49 -0.18 2.57 12.21
C ASN A 49 -1.20 1.55 11.71
N LYS A 50 -2.43 1.64 12.18
CA LYS A 50 -3.55 0.85 11.65
C LYS A 50 -3.83 1.27 10.21
N ILE A 51 -3.70 0.32 9.30
CA ILE A 51 -4.11 0.44 7.91
C ILE A 51 -5.49 -0.16 7.79
N VAL A 52 -6.39 0.56 7.11
CA VAL A 52 -7.70 0.06 6.73
C VAL A 52 -7.80 0.11 5.20
N VAL A 53 -8.20 -1.00 4.59
CA VAL A 53 -8.45 -1.10 3.15
C VAL A 53 -9.90 -1.51 2.96
N LYS A 54 -10.70 -0.62 2.37
CA LYS A 54 -12.13 -0.84 2.14
C LYS A 54 -12.35 -1.69 0.90
N ALA A 55 -13.45 -2.43 0.90
CA ALA A 55 -13.99 -3.08 -0.28
C ALA A 55 -14.44 -2.02 -1.29
N THR A 56 -14.13 -2.25 -2.57
CA THR A 56 -14.57 -1.37 -3.67
C THR A 56 -15.85 -1.86 -4.33
N GLY A 57 -16.28 -3.10 -4.06
CA GLY A 57 -17.42 -3.73 -4.73
C GLY A 57 -17.11 -4.22 -6.16
N GLU A 58 -15.92 -3.93 -6.68
CA GLU A 58 -15.48 -4.28 -8.04
C GLU A 58 -14.96 -5.73 -8.15
N GLU A 59 -14.62 -6.16 -9.37
CA GLU A 59 -13.99 -7.45 -9.64
C GLU A 59 -12.63 -7.56 -8.93
N ASP A 60 -11.81 -6.52 -9.06
CA ASP A 60 -10.49 -6.39 -8.43
C ASP A 60 -10.54 -5.87 -6.99
N CYS A 61 -11.64 -6.17 -6.27
CA CYS A 61 -11.83 -5.72 -4.90
C CYS A 61 -10.67 -6.17 -3.99
N PRO A 62 -9.96 -5.23 -3.34
CA PRO A 62 -8.75 -5.56 -2.58
C PRO A 62 -9.01 -6.49 -1.40
N VAL A 63 -10.19 -6.40 -0.77
CA VAL A 63 -10.61 -7.31 0.32
C VAL A 63 -10.69 -8.75 -0.18
N LYS A 64 -11.32 -8.97 -1.35
CA LYS A 64 -11.42 -10.31 -1.96
C LYS A 64 -10.04 -10.86 -2.33
N LEU A 65 -9.20 -10.02 -2.93
CA LEU A 65 -7.84 -10.40 -3.34
C LEU A 65 -6.97 -10.78 -2.14
N VAL A 66 -7.02 -9.99 -1.05
CA VAL A 66 -6.26 -10.29 0.16
C VAL A 66 -6.78 -11.55 0.84
N ASN A 67 -8.10 -11.73 0.97
CA ASN A 67 -8.66 -12.95 1.57
C ASN A 67 -8.21 -14.22 0.81
N ARG A 68 -8.28 -14.22 -0.52
CA ARG A 68 -7.78 -15.33 -1.35
C ARG A 68 -6.28 -15.57 -1.16
N TYR A 69 -5.50 -14.50 -1.05
CA TYR A 69 -4.07 -14.60 -0.77
C TYR A 69 -3.82 -15.23 0.62
N ILE A 70 -4.56 -14.81 1.64
CA ILE A 70 -4.44 -15.31 3.01
C ILE A 70 -4.83 -16.80 3.08
N GLU A 71 -5.96 -17.19 2.49
CA GLU A 71 -6.36 -18.60 2.39
C GLU A 71 -5.26 -19.46 1.75
N SER A 72 -4.66 -18.98 0.66
CA SER A 72 -3.55 -19.67 -0.01
C SER A 72 -2.29 -19.78 0.89
N ARG A 73 -2.03 -18.79 1.75
CA ARG A 73 -0.87 -18.80 2.64
C ARG A 73 -1.10 -19.63 3.88
N ASP A 74 -2.27 -19.53 4.49
CA ASP A 74 -2.64 -20.29 5.68
C ASP A 74 -2.76 -21.79 5.34
N HIS A 75 -3.17 -22.16 4.12
CA HIS A 75 -3.13 -23.56 3.67
C HIS A 75 -1.69 -24.12 3.58
N LEU A 76 -0.73 -23.33 3.11
CA LEU A 76 0.68 -23.76 3.00
C LEU A 76 1.42 -23.66 4.33
N PHE A 77 1.08 -22.67 5.16
CA PHE A 77 1.78 -22.32 6.38
C PHE A 77 0.77 -21.88 7.47
N PRO A 78 0.05 -22.82 8.12
CA PRO A 78 -1.06 -22.51 9.04
C PRO A 78 -0.71 -21.59 10.22
N ALA A 79 0.56 -21.60 10.66
CA ALA A 79 1.04 -20.81 11.80
C ALA A 79 2.11 -19.78 11.40
N HIS A 80 2.11 -19.32 10.14
CA HIS A 80 3.13 -18.36 9.70
C HIS A 80 2.94 -16.99 10.39
N PRO A 81 3.98 -16.43 11.03
CA PRO A 81 3.83 -15.21 11.81
C PRO A 81 3.66 -13.95 10.94
N ASN A 82 4.12 -13.98 9.69
CA ASN A 82 4.17 -12.80 8.84
C ASN A 82 2.97 -12.74 7.90
N LEU A 83 2.31 -11.58 7.83
CA LEU A 83 1.14 -11.36 6.97
C LEU A 83 1.50 -11.48 5.50
N PHE A 84 2.62 -10.88 5.09
CA PHE A 84 3.10 -10.89 3.72
C PHE A 84 4.30 -11.82 3.56
N ALA A 85 4.08 -12.94 2.87
CA ALA A 85 5.03 -14.01 2.69
C ALA A 85 4.98 -14.56 1.26
N ARG A 86 6.13 -15.05 0.80
CA ARG A 86 6.28 -15.73 -0.49
C ARG A 86 5.65 -17.13 -0.43
N LYS A 87 5.55 -17.77 -1.60
CA LYS A 87 5.05 -19.16 -1.73
C LYS A 87 5.92 -20.17 -0.94
N ASP A 88 7.19 -19.84 -0.72
CA ASP A 88 8.14 -20.64 0.07
C ASP A 88 8.18 -20.23 1.57
N GLY A 89 7.30 -19.33 2.01
CA GLY A 89 7.24 -18.84 3.40
C GLY A 89 8.23 -17.71 3.70
N SER A 90 9.21 -17.43 2.83
CA SER A 90 10.16 -16.35 3.10
C SER A 90 9.49 -14.96 3.06
N ILE A 91 10.00 -14.04 3.88
CA ILE A 91 9.54 -12.65 3.92
C ILE A 91 9.87 -11.98 2.58
N LEU A 92 8.94 -11.18 2.06
CA LEU A 92 9.12 -10.41 0.83
C LEU A 92 10.26 -9.41 1.01
N THR A 93 11.32 -9.49 0.19
CA THR A 93 12.33 -8.43 0.13
C THR A 93 11.92 -7.34 -0.85
N ARG A 94 12.50 -6.14 -0.71
CA ARG A 94 12.26 -5.04 -1.67
C ARG A 94 12.66 -5.44 -3.09
N GLN A 95 13.82 -6.05 -3.29
CA GLN A 95 14.27 -6.50 -4.61
C GLN A 95 13.31 -7.54 -5.20
N TRP A 96 12.82 -8.49 -4.39
CA TRP A 96 11.85 -9.48 -4.84
C TRP A 96 10.56 -8.80 -5.31
N PHE A 97 10.04 -7.84 -4.53
CA PHE A 97 8.80 -7.13 -4.86
C PHE A 97 8.94 -6.33 -6.16
N ILE A 98 10.03 -5.55 -6.31
CA ILE A 98 10.27 -4.76 -7.51
C ILE A 98 10.43 -5.64 -8.75
N ARG A 99 11.14 -6.78 -8.63
CA ARG A 99 11.25 -7.75 -9.73
C ARG A 99 9.88 -8.32 -10.12
N ARG A 100 9.02 -8.60 -9.14
CA ARG A 100 7.65 -9.07 -9.40
C ARG A 100 6.78 -7.99 -10.03
N LEU A 101 6.92 -6.74 -9.61
CA LEU A 101 6.20 -5.60 -10.18
C LEU A 101 6.55 -5.40 -11.66
N ARG A 102 7.85 -5.41 -12.01
CA ARG A 102 8.34 -5.28 -13.39
C ARG A 102 7.93 -6.43 -14.32
N HIS A 103 7.50 -7.56 -13.77
CA HIS A 103 6.97 -8.65 -14.57
C HIS A 103 5.56 -8.35 -15.10
N TYR A 104 4.78 -7.53 -14.39
CA TYR A 104 3.39 -7.21 -14.74
C TYR A 104 3.21 -5.79 -15.27
N PHE A 105 4.13 -4.89 -14.94
CA PHE A 105 4.07 -3.48 -15.32
C PHE A 105 5.33 -3.07 -16.08
N PRO A 106 5.25 -2.05 -16.95
CA PRO A 106 6.41 -1.50 -17.62
C PRO A 106 7.45 -0.95 -16.63
N GLU A 107 8.69 -0.78 -17.10
CA GLU A 107 9.83 -0.47 -16.23
C GLU A 107 9.75 0.89 -15.50
N ASP A 108 8.92 1.80 -15.99
CA ASP A 108 8.65 3.12 -15.41
C ASP A 108 7.75 3.07 -14.15
N VAL A 109 7.10 1.93 -13.90
CA VAL A 109 6.34 1.68 -12.68
C VAL A 109 7.27 1.14 -11.58
N ALA A 110 7.82 2.06 -10.79
CA ALA A 110 8.58 1.73 -9.60
C ALA A 110 7.70 1.60 -8.35
N GLY A 111 8.25 1.05 -7.25
CA GLY A 111 7.54 0.95 -5.98
C GLY A 111 7.08 2.30 -5.40
N HIS A 112 7.74 3.41 -5.77
CA HIS A 112 7.29 4.75 -5.42
C HIS A 112 6.13 5.24 -6.31
N SER A 113 6.08 4.78 -7.56
CA SER A 113 5.05 5.12 -8.55
C SER A 113 3.65 4.71 -8.08
N LEU A 114 3.53 3.59 -7.34
CA LEU A 114 2.27 3.16 -6.73
C LEU A 114 1.71 4.19 -5.73
N ARG A 115 2.59 4.78 -4.90
CA ARG A 115 2.18 5.77 -3.90
C ARG A 115 1.79 7.09 -4.56
N SER A 116 2.52 7.55 -5.57
CA SER A 116 2.14 8.74 -6.35
C SER A 116 0.88 8.50 -7.19
N GLY A 117 0.70 7.30 -7.74
CA GLY A 117 -0.48 6.90 -8.49
C GLY A 117 -1.73 6.92 -7.61
N GLY A 118 -1.66 6.38 -6.39
CA GLY A 118 -2.75 6.47 -5.41
C GLY A 118 -3.11 7.92 -5.05
N ALA A 119 -2.11 8.79 -4.88
CA ALA A 119 -2.34 10.23 -4.66
C ALA A 119 -3.10 10.87 -5.83
N THR A 120 -2.71 10.51 -7.06
CA THR A 120 -3.34 11.02 -8.28
C THR A 120 -4.77 10.52 -8.42
N HIS A 121 -5.01 9.23 -8.14
CA HIS A 121 -6.35 8.65 -8.13
C HIS A 121 -7.29 9.41 -7.17
N TYR A 122 -6.90 9.60 -5.91
CA TYR A 122 -7.71 10.36 -4.96
C TYR A 122 -7.97 11.81 -5.40
N ALA A 123 -6.97 12.46 -6.03
CA ALA A 123 -7.16 13.80 -6.58
C ALA A 123 -8.17 13.84 -7.74
N LEU A 124 -8.20 12.80 -8.58
CA LEU A 124 -9.17 12.68 -9.68
C LEU A 124 -10.59 12.43 -9.14
N GLU A 125 -10.72 11.63 -8.08
CA GLU A 125 -11.96 11.41 -7.33
C GLU A 125 -12.44 12.66 -6.57
N GLY A 126 -11.62 13.70 -6.48
CA GLY A 126 -12.00 14.99 -5.90
C GLY A 126 -11.75 15.13 -4.40
N TYR A 127 -10.93 14.25 -3.81
CA TYR A 127 -10.51 14.38 -2.42
C TYR A 127 -9.72 15.68 -2.20
N SER A 128 -9.83 16.26 -1.01
CA SER A 128 -9.08 17.46 -0.63
C SER A 128 -7.58 17.17 -0.49
N TRP A 129 -6.77 18.23 -0.49
CA TRP A 129 -5.32 18.07 -0.28
C TRP A 129 -5.02 17.49 1.11
N GLU A 130 -5.79 17.89 2.12
CA GLU A 130 -5.66 17.45 3.50
C GLU A 130 -6.01 15.96 3.64
N GLU A 131 -7.06 15.49 2.96
CA GLU A 131 -7.45 14.08 2.91
C GLU A 131 -6.37 13.24 2.23
N ILE A 132 -5.88 13.66 1.05
CA ILE A 132 -4.83 12.95 0.31
C ILE A 132 -3.54 12.90 1.13
N GLN A 133 -3.18 14.01 1.78
CA GLN A 133 -2.00 14.09 2.64
C GLN A 133 -2.10 13.09 3.80
N THR A 134 -3.26 13.01 4.43
CA THR A 134 -3.57 12.11 5.54
C THR A 134 -3.53 10.65 5.09
N LEU A 135 -4.26 10.30 4.02
CA LEU A 135 -4.33 8.95 3.44
C LEU A 135 -2.94 8.44 3.01
N GLY A 136 -2.15 9.32 2.40
CA GLY A 136 -0.80 8.98 2.01
C GLY A 136 0.22 8.97 3.14
N ARG A 137 -0.11 9.51 4.32
CA ARG A 137 0.81 9.72 5.44
C ARG A 137 2.03 10.53 4.98
N TRP A 138 1.78 11.70 4.39
CA TRP A 138 2.82 12.67 4.02
C TRP A 138 2.96 13.73 5.11
N SER A 139 4.18 13.90 5.63
CA SER A 139 4.50 14.94 6.60
C SER A 139 4.62 16.34 5.99
N SER A 140 4.66 16.43 4.66
CA SER A 140 4.78 17.69 3.92
C SER A 140 3.96 17.65 2.63
N GLU A 141 3.76 18.82 2.03
CA GLU A 141 3.04 18.98 0.77
C GLU A 141 3.78 18.46 -0.47
N ALA A 142 4.91 17.76 -0.31
CA ALA A 142 5.70 17.22 -1.41
C ALA A 142 4.88 16.34 -2.38
N PHE A 143 3.78 15.74 -1.89
CA PHE A 143 2.89 14.94 -2.72
C PHE A 143 2.16 15.73 -3.82
N ARG A 144 1.98 17.04 -3.63
CA ARG A 144 1.39 17.94 -4.64
C ARG A 144 2.21 17.95 -5.94
N LEU A 145 3.53 17.75 -5.85
CA LEU A 145 4.41 17.67 -7.03
C LEU A 145 4.12 16.45 -7.90
N TYR A 146 3.69 15.33 -7.30
CA TYR A 146 3.32 14.13 -8.05
C TYR A 146 2.01 14.33 -8.81
N ILE A 147 1.04 15.00 -8.19
CA ILE A 147 -0.30 15.20 -8.75
C ILE A 147 -0.28 16.27 -9.84
N ARG A 148 0.40 17.41 -9.58
CA ARG A 148 0.45 18.55 -10.52
C ARG A 148 1.18 18.27 -11.83
N LYS A 149 2.03 17.24 -11.89
CA LYS A 149 2.74 16.85 -13.12
C LYS A 149 2.04 15.74 -13.90
N HIS A 150 0.93 15.20 -13.39
CA HIS A 150 0.27 14.08 -14.03
C HIS A 150 -0.66 14.56 -15.16
N PRO A 151 -0.47 14.12 -16.42
CA PRO A 151 -1.28 14.58 -17.57
C PRO A 151 -2.79 14.41 -17.35
N LEU A 152 -3.19 13.29 -16.72
CA LEU A 152 -4.60 13.02 -16.41
C LEU A 152 -5.25 14.08 -15.49
N PHE A 153 -4.48 14.69 -14.59
CA PHE A 153 -5.03 15.74 -13.71
C PHE A 153 -5.37 17.00 -14.51
N PHE A 154 -4.52 17.37 -15.47
CA PHE A 154 -4.82 18.48 -16.40
C PHE A 154 -6.01 18.14 -17.30
N THR A 155 -6.06 16.94 -17.87
CA THR A 155 -7.20 16.51 -18.70
C THR A 155 -8.50 16.53 -17.90
N ALA A 156 -8.50 16.05 -16.66
CA ALA A 156 -9.68 16.08 -15.77
C ALA A 156 -10.10 17.51 -15.39
N LEU A 157 -9.15 18.44 -15.20
CA LEU A 157 -9.45 19.85 -14.98
C LEU A 157 -10.10 20.52 -16.19
N LEU A 158 -9.65 20.17 -17.39
CA LEU A 158 -10.18 20.70 -18.66
C LEU A 158 -11.59 20.15 -18.96
N THR A 159 -11.85 18.87 -18.68
CA THR A 159 -13.17 18.26 -18.86
C THR A 159 -14.18 18.66 -17.79
N LYS A 160 -13.76 18.92 -16.54
CA LYS A 160 -14.67 19.47 -15.51
C LYS A 160 -15.11 20.91 -15.83
N ARG A 161 -14.29 21.71 -16.53
CA ARG A 161 -14.63 23.09 -16.95
C ARG A 161 -15.57 23.18 -18.15
N THR A 162 -15.72 22.11 -18.93
CA THR A 162 -16.58 22.09 -20.14
C THR A 162 -17.98 21.54 -19.87
N ARG A 163 -18.30 21.22 -18.61
CA ARG A 163 -19.61 20.72 -18.15
C ARG A 163 -20.48 21.77 -17.42
N THR A 164 -20.25 23.06 -17.68
CA THR A 164 -21.18 24.16 -17.34
C THR A 164 -22.00 24.50 -18.57
#